data_AF-A0AAU9R9C6-F1
#
_entry.id   AF-A0AAU9R9C6-F1
#
_cell.length_a   1.000
_cell.length_b   1.000
_cell.length_c   1.000
_cell.angle_alpha   90.00
_cell.angle_beta   90.00
_cell.angle_gamma   90.00
#
_symmetry.space_group_name_H-M   'P 1'
#
loop_
_entity.id
_entity.type
_entity.pdbx_description
1 polymer ?
#
loop_
_entity_poly.entity_id
_entity_poly.type
_entity_poly.pdbx_seq_one_letter_code
_entity_poly.pdbx_strand_id
1 'polypeptide(L)'
;MLLYILSKLCPDHPTRKSRLQPFQWQRLTGLYVNHRGGDCGPVAVKFMEMHLNNDPHPGMAGLTDKMVNEFRKKWAMEIYKDAVIPLYFPQ
;
A
#
# COMPACT_ATOMS: atom_id res chain seq x y z
N MET A 1 -0.14 17.90 7.00
CA MET A 1 -0.01 17.96 8.47
C MET A 1 1.46 17.94 8.91
N LEU A 2 2.28 16.97 8.49
CA LEU A 2 3.70 16.87 8.88
C LEU A 2 4.54 18.12 8.53
N LEU A 3 4.44 18.66 7.32
CA LEU A 3 5.19 19.87 6.91
C LEU A 3 4.81 21.12 7.71
N TYR A 4 3.56 21.21 8.16
CA TYR A 4 3.08 22.31 9.00
C TYR A 4 3.59 22.19 10.44
N ILE A 5 3.72 20.96 10.96
CA ILE A 5 4.30 20.71 12.28
C ILE A 5 5.80 21.00 12.26
N LEU A 6 6.51 20.57 11.21
CA LEU A 6 7.95 20.80 11.06
C LEU A 6 8.29 22.30 10.97
N SER A 7 7.46 23.12 10.32
CA SER A 7 7.69 24.57 10.24
C SER A 7 7.44 25.32 11.55
N LYS A 8 6.71 24.72 12.49
CA LYS A 8 6.48 25.30 13.83
C LYS A 8 7.53 24.87 14.85
N LEU A 9 8.14 23.70 14.67
CA LEU A 9 9.11 23.14 15.61
C LEU A 9 10.56 23.55 15.31
N CYS A 10 10.87 23.95 14.08
CA CYS A 10 12.23 24.32 13.67
C CYS A 10 12.30 25.80 13.21
N PRO A 11 12.48 26.76 14.12
CA PRO A 11 12.41 28.20 13.81
C PRO A 11 13.57 28.73 12.94
N ASP A 12 14.72 28.06 12.87
CA ASP A 12 15.94 28.61 12.25
C ASP A 12 16.52 27.77 11.11
N HIS A 13 15.78 26.83 10.55
CA HIS A 13 16.24 26.24 9.28
C HIS A 13 15.85 27.20 8.15
N PRO A 14 16.81 27.79 7.41
CA PRO A 14 16.48 28.32 6.11
C PRO A 14 16.16 27.09 5.26
N THR A 15 14.92 26.61 5.34
CA THR A 15 14.33 25.85 4.25
C THR A 15 14.31 26.82 3.10
N ARG A 16 15.45 26.87 2.42
CA ARG A 16 15.69 27.41 1.10
C ARG A 16 14.37 27.32 0.37
N LYS A 17 13.96 28.44 -0.21
CA LYS A 17 12.86 28.61 -1.17
C LYS A 17 13.00 27.69 -2.42
N SER A 18 13.52 26.46 -2.26
CA SER A 18 13.02 25.29 -2.96
C SER A 18 11.50 25.43 -2.93
N ARG A 19 10.92 25.60 -4.12
CA ARG A 19 9.48 25.63 -4.31
C ARG A 19 8.94 24.32 -3.76
N LEU A 20 8.57 24.32 -2.48
CA LEU A 20 7.85 23.22 -1.88
C LEU A 20 6.47 23.25 -2.53
N GLN A 21 6.38 22.62 -3.72
CA GLN A 21 5.12 22.28 -4.35
C GLN A 21 4.33 21.53 -3.28
N PRO A 22 3.16 22.03 -2.86
CA PRO A 22 2.36 21.32 -1.88
C PRO A 22 2.09 19.91 -2.40
N PHE A 23 2.20 18.92 -1.53
CA PHE A 23 1.81 17.56 -1.87
C PHE A 23 0.36 17.57 -2.34
N GLN A 24 0.16 17.32 -3.63
CA GLN A 24 -1.16 17.18 -4.22
C GLN A 24 -1.57 15.72 -4.15
N TRP A 25 -2.83 15.49 -3.81
CA TRP A 25 -3.43 14.18 -3.87
C TRP A 25 -4.79 14.31 -4.52
N GLN A 26 -5.16 13.30 -5.29
CA GLN A 26 -6.49 13.17 -5.85
C GLN A 26 -6.97 11.75 -5.57
N ARG A 27 -8.22 11.63 -5.15
CA ARG A 27 -8.86 10.32 -5.05
C ARG A 27 -9.09 9.79 -6.48
N LEU A 28 -8.46 8.67 -6.79
CA LEU A 28 -8.76 7.93 -8.01
C LEU A 28 -10.15 7.31 -7.90
N THR A 29 -10.99 7.54 -8.90
CA THR A 29 -12.34 6.98 -9.01
C THR A 29 -12.33 5.77 -9.95
N GLY A 30 -13.27 4.84 -9.78
CA GLY A 30 -13.40 3.66 -10.64
C GLY A 30 -12.41 2.53 -10.34
N LEU A 31 -11.64 2.63 -9.26
CA LEU A 31 -10.84 1.53 -8.74
C LEU A 31 -11.68 0.59 -7.88
N TYR A 32 -11.17 -0.61 -7.62
CA TYR A 32 -11.74 -1.50 -6.63
C TYR A 32 -11.89 -0.80 -5.26
N VAL A 33 -13.08 -0.91 -4.68
CA VAL A 33 -13.40 -0.39 -3.35
C VAL A 33 -13.59 -1.56 -2.40
N ASN A 34 -12.75 -1.62 -1.39
CA ASN A 34 -12.91 -2.58 -0.32
C ASN A 34 -14.07 -2.16 0.60
N HIS A 35 -15.15 -2.94 0.61
CA HIS A 35 -16.28 -2.77 1.52
C HIS A 35 -16.20 -3.64 2.78
N ARG A 36 -15.15 -4.46 2.92
CA ARG A 36 -14.98 -5.45 3.98
C ARG A 36 -13.90 -5.06 4.99
N GLY A 37 -14.07 -5.48 6.24
CA GLY A 37 -13.05 -5.34 7.27
C GLY A 37 -11.82 -6.20 7.00
N GLY A 38 -10.63 -5.70 7.33
CA GLY A 38 -9.37 -6.47 7.30
C GLY A 38 -8.68 -6.59 5.93
N ASP A 39 -9.30 -6.10 4.86
CA ASP A 39 -8.76 -6.15 3.50
C ASP A 39 -7.87 -4.93 3.15
N CYS A 40 -7.86 -3.87 3.96
CA CYS A 40 -7.16 -2.62 3.65
C CYS A 40 -5.64 -2.80 3.46
N GLY A 41 -4.98 -3.56 4.35
CA GLY A 41 -3.55 -3.85 4.25
C GLY A 41 -3.22 -4.67 2.99
N PRO A 42 -3.86 -5.84 2.80
CA PRO A 42 -3.61 -6.66 1.63
C PRO A 42 -3.88 -5.96 0.29
N VAL A 43 -4.99 -5.21 0.20
CA VAL A 43 -5.34 -4.44 -1.01
C VAL A 43 -4.33 -3.33 -1.27
N ALA A 44 -3.86 -2.62 -0.24
CA ALA A 44 -2.84 -1.58 -0.39
C ALA A 44 -1.53 -2.14 -0.97
N VAL A 45 -1.07 -3.30 -0.47
CA VAL A 45 0.12 -3.98 -1.01
C VAL A 45 -0.09 -4.39 -2.46
N LYS A 46 -1.27 -4.92 -2.79
CA LYS A 46 -1.57 -5.34 -4.16
C LYS A 46 -1.61 -4.16 -5.13
N PHE A 47 -2.15 -3.02 -4.71
CA PHE A 47 -2.17 -1.80 -5.52
C PHE A 47 -0.76 -1.29 -5.80
N MET A 48 0.14 -1.32 -4.81
CA MET A 48 1.56 -0.97 -5.00
C MET A 48 2.23 -1.92 -6.00
N GLU A 49 1.99 -3.23 -5.87
CA GLU A 49 2.51 -4.24 -6.80
C GLU A 49 2.02 -4.01 -8.23
N MET A 50 0.72 -3.76 -8.43
CA MET A 50 0.14 -3.52 -9.75
C MET A 50 0.66 -2.21 -10.36
N HIS A 51 0.78 -1.15 -9.55
CA HIS A 51 1.34 0.13 -9.98
C HIS A 51 2.80 0.01 -10.43
N LEU A 52 3.63 -0.75 -9.70
CA LEU A 52 5.02 -1.02 -10.08
C LEU A 52 5.15 -1.85 -11.37
N ASN A 53 4.10 -2.61 -11.73
CA ASN A 53 4.06 -3.47 -12.91
C ASN A 53 3.24 -2.86 -14.08
N ASN A 54 3.14 -1.54 -14.15
CA ASN A 54 2.41 -0.78 -15.19
C ASN A 54 0.90 -1.02 -15.26
N ASP A 55 0.30 -1.65 -14.26
CA ASP A 55 -1.15 -1.84 -14.09
C ASP A 55 -1.89 -2.28 -15.38
N PRO A 56 -1.57 -3.45 -15.98
CA PRO A 56 -2.16 -3.87 -17.24
C PRO A 56 -3.67 -4.08 -17.12
N HIS A 57 -4.42 -3.75 -18.18
CA HIS A 57 -5.88 -3.87 -18.23
C HIS A 57 -6.36 -5.27 -17.78
N PRO A 58 -7.40 -5.38 -16.93
CA PRO A 58 -8.31 -4.33 -16.42
C PRO A 58 -7.76 -3.46 -15.28
N GLY A 59 -6.50 -3.65 -14.91
CA GLY A 59 -5.79 -2.90 -13.89
C GLY A 59 -6.41 -3.03 -12.50
N MET A 60 -6.10 -2.09 -11.61
CA MET A 60 -6.60 -2.04 -10.24
C MET A 60 -8.13 -1.96 -10.16
N ALA A 61 -8.80 -1.47 -11.21
CA ALA A 61 -10.26 -1.43 -11.33
C ALA A 61 -10.90 -2.82 -11.49
N GLY A 62 -10.19 -3.77 -12.11
CA GLY A 62 -10.70 -5.12 -12.35
C GLY A 62 -10.57 -6.08 -11.17
N LEU A 63 -10.05 -5.62 -10.03
CA LEU A 63 -9.98 -6.43 -8.82
C LEU A 63 -11.40 -6.76 -8.33
N THR A 64 -11.56 -7.99 -7.83
CA THR A 64 -12.79 -8.49 -7.24
C THR A 64 -12.52 -9.04 -5.85
N ASP A 65 -13.55 -9.08 -5.01
CA ASP A 65 -13.49 -9.72 -3.69
C ASP A 65 -12.97 -11.16 -3.73
N LYS A 66 -13.25 -11.89 -4.81
CA LYS A 66 -12.73 -13.25 -5.03
C LYS A 66 -11.22 -13.22 -5.23
N MET A 67 -10.71 -12.32 -6.08
CA MET A 67 -9.27 -12.16 -6.29
C MET A 67 -8.57 -11.74 -5.00
N VAL A 68 -9.20 -10.87 -4.20
CA VAL A 68 -8.71 -10.48 -2.87
C VAL A 68 -8.57 -11.68 -1.94
N ASN A 69 -9.58 -12.55 -1.91
CA ASN A 69 -9.49 -13.77 -1.11
C ASN A 69 -8.35 -14.69 -1.59
N GLU A 70 -8.13 -14.82 -2.89
CA GLU A 70 -7.09 -15.69 -3.43
C GLU A 70 -5.67 -15.20 -3.10
N PHE A 71 -5.36 -13.92 -3.29
CA PHE A 71 -4.01 -13.43 -2.92
C PHE A 71 -3.80 -13.43 -1.40
N ARG A 72 -4.85 -13.21 -0.59
CA ARG A 72 -4.76 -13.35 0.87
C ARG A 72 -4.39 -14.76 1.29
N LYS A 73 -5.04 -15.77 0.71
CA LYS A 73 -4.70 -17.19 0.95
C LYS A 73 -3.26 -17.47 0.55
N LYS A 74 -2.85 -17.04 -0.65
CA LYS A 74 -1.50 -17.27 -1.16
C LYS A 74 -0.44 -16.68 -0.22
N TRP A 75 -0.57 -15.42 0.14
CA TRP A 75 0.37 -14.75 1.04
C TRP A 75 0.40 -15.37 2.43
N ALA A 76 -0.75 -15.77 2.97
CA ALA A 76 -0.78 -16.50 4.23
C ALA A 76 0.02 -17.80 4.14
N MET A 77 -0.20 -18.61 3.09
CA MET A 77 0.53 -19.87 2.90
C MET A 77 2.04 -19.66 2.72
N GLU A 78 2.46 -18.61 1.99
CA GLU A 78 3.87 -18.24 1.83
C GLU A 78 4.50 -17.86 3.18
N ILE A 79 3.85 -17.00 3.96
CA ILE A 79 4.32 -16.63 5.31
C ILE A 79 4.42 -17.86 6.21
N TYR A 80 3.43 -18.76 6.19
CA TYR A 80 3.48 -19.98 6.99
C TYR A 80 4.65 -20.87 6.57
N LYS A 81 4.89 -21.02 5.28
CA LYS A 81 6.00 -21.81 4.76
C LYS A 81 7.35 -21.25 5.21
N ASP A 82 7.53 -19.94 5.18
CA ASP A 82 8.84 -19.32 5.39
C ASP A 82 9.10 -18.99 6.87
N ALA A 83 8.07 -18.71 7.66
CA ALA A 83 8.22 -18.28 9.05
C ALA A 83 7.76 -19.31 10.07
N VAL A 84 6.77 -20.15 9.75
CA VAL A 84 6.16 -21.08 10.71
C VAL A 84 6.75 -22.48 10.60
N ILE A 85 6.80 -23.06 9.39
CA ILE A 85 7.34 -24.42 9.19
C ILE A 85 8.77 -24.57 9.75
N PRO A 86 9.71 -23.63 9.54
CA PRO A 86 11.07 -23.78 10.06
C PRO A 86 11.16 -23.84 11.60
N LEU A 87 10.15 -23.33 12.32
CA LEU A 87 10.10 -23.43 13.78
C LEU A 87 9.82 -24.87 14.25
N TYR A 88 9.07 -25.63 13.46
CA TYR A 88 8.69 -27.01 13.78
C TYR A 88 9.60 -28.04 13.11
N PHE A 89 10.24 -27.67 12.00
CA PHE A 89 11.14 -28.51 11.21
C PHE A 89 12.43 -27.74 10.90
N PRO A 90 13.31 -27.50 11.90
CA PRO A 90 14.58 -26.83 11.68
C PRO A 90 15.44 -27.64 10.69
N GLN A 91 16.05 -26.94 9.73
CA GLN A 91 16.97 -27.50 8.73
C GLN A 91 18.34 -27.79 9.33
#